data_AF-A0A948DI97-F1
#
_entry.id   AF-A0A948DI97-F1
#
_cell.length_a   1.000
_cell.length_b   1.000
_cell.length_c   1.000
_cell.angle_alpha   90.00
_cell.angle_beta   90.00
_cell.angle_gamma   90.00
#
_symmetry.space_group_name_H-M   'P 1'
#
loop_
_entity.id
_entity.type
_entity.pdbx_description
1 polymer ?
#
loop_
_entity_poly.entity_id
_entity_poly.type
_entity_poly.pdbx_seq_one_letter_code
_entity_poly.pdbx_strand_id
1 'polypeptide(L)'
;MLKLRHFRFLNPEWFRKPQSELELTLRTPLVIKEMFTLAFLRIIPVVLVFALLVKLLLGIPVLSFIVGLLLFLLYELYALEHWYRKKLLPKQKESIELVNNMRVQDDNKELISNIEKATVLSAKGMVKIGYVGLASWGWEILFKETFPLIAKNNNYHYTDLLIGISNIVLEADQALWEVANEDDPNKKQVMYQEFLNKYGSQVDDMDLSFKTLREKAKALDRLLELNKGVPSPNSEHDKMIKRYKEAKDTFVSKVRIPRPIFDKLLDKVRSNVALREDRRFYEFSMDYKLRIMLIELGNRLGISEEELFSKSWKEIKDAAN
;
A
#
# COMPACT_ATOMS: atom_id res chain seq x y z
N MET A 1 -2.96 -24.69 2.84
CA MET A 1 -2.05 -23.53 2.80
C MET A 1 -2.69 -22.20 2.38
N LEU A 2 -3.86 -22.15 1.72
CA LEU A 2 -4.54 -20.89 1.32
C LEU A 2 -5.17 -20.07 2.46
N LYS A 3 -5.52 -20.71 3.59
CA LYS A 3 -6.15 -20.05 4.76
C LYS A 3 -5.22 -19.04 5.49
N LEU A 4 -3.91 -19.11 5.28
CA LEU A 4 -2.94 -18.20 5.92
C LEU A 4 -2.56 -16.98 5.07
N ARG A 5 -2.99 -16.89 3.80
CA ARG A 5 -2.72 -15.72 2.95
C ARG A 5 -3.62 -14.52 3.26
N HIS A 6 -4.81 -14.75 3.82
CA HIS A 6 -5.80 -13.69 4.06
C HIS A 6 -5.56 -12.88 5.35
N PHE A 7 -4.58 -13.25 6.19
CA PHE A 7 -4.34 -12.62 7.49
C PHE A 7 -2.91 -12.09 7.70
N ARG A 8 -2.07 -12.01 6.66
CA ARG A 8 -0.73 -11.37 6.76
C ARG A 8 -0.77 -9.85 6.98
N PHE A 9 -1.96 -9.25 6.95
CA PHE A 9 -2.18 -7.80 6.92
C PHE A 9 -2.46 -7.17 8.30
N LEU A 10 -2.46 -7.96 9.37
CA LEU A 10 -2.59 -7.48 10.76
C LEU A 10 -1.25 -7.33 11.50
N ASN A 11 -0.12 -7.50 10.82
CA ASN A 11 1.15 -7.11 11.43
C ASN A 11 1.24 -5.58 11.36
N PRO A 12 1.56 -4.87 12.46
CA PRO A 12 1.85 -3.44 12.38
C PRO A 12 2.88 -3.24 11.26
N GLU A 13 2.40 -2.65 10.15
CA GLU A 13 3.10 -2.67 8.86
C GLU A 13 4.33 -1.75 8.88
N TRP A 14 4.51 -1.01 9.98
CA TRP A 14 5.46 0.05 10.21
C TRP A 14 6.27 -0.38 11.44
N PHE A 15 7.56 -0.68 11.25
CA PHE A 15 8.53 -0.95 12.31
C PHE A 15 8.35 -2.27 13.05
N ARG A 16 8.63 -3.39 12.36
CA ARG A 16 8.73 -4.74 12.94
C ARG A 16 9.97 -4.91 13.83
N LYS A 17 10.90 -3.95 13.77
CA LYS A 17 12.13 -3.84 14.56
C LYS A 17 12.30 -2.38 15.00
N PRO A 18 13.18 -2.10 15.99
CA PRO A 18 13.64 -0.74 16.23
C PRO A 18 14.10 -0.09 14.92
N GLN A 19 13.67 1.15 14.69
CA GLN A 19 14.08 1.91 13.52
C GLN A 19 15.59 2.09 13.50
N SER A 20 16.16 2.03 12.31
CA SER A 20 17.53 2.42 12.03
C SER A 20 17.69 3.92 12.30
N GLU A 21 18.87 4.32 12.78
CA GLU A 21 19.18 5.73 13.06
C GLU A 21 19.11 6.58 11.77
N LEU A 22 19.50 5.98 10.65
CA LEU A 22 19.37 6.61 9.35
C LEU A 22 17.91 6.89 9.00
N GLU A 23 17.00 5.93 9.17
CA GLU A 23 15.57 6.11 8.91
C GLU A 23 14.98 7.23 9.80
N LEU A 24 15.32 7.18 11.11
CA LEU A 24 14.87 8.13 12.14
C LEU A 24 15.24 9.57 11.83
N THR A 25 16.39 9.80 11.19
CA THR A 25 16.95 11.14 10.96
C THR A 25 16.79 11.62 9.52
N LEU A 26 16.61 10.71 8.56
CA LEU A 26 16.42 11.04 7.14
C LEU A 26 14.94 11.20 6.78
N ARG A 27 14.12 10.16 6.98
CA ARG A 27 12.78 10.09 6.40
C ARG A 27 11.66 10.25 7.42
N THR A 28 11.79 9.71 8.63
CA THR A 28 10.77 9.82 9.70
C THR A 28 10.31 11.26 9.97
N PRO A 29 11.19 12.29 10.05
CA PRO A 29 10.75 13.66 10.28
C PRO A 29 9.89 14.21 9.14
N LEU A 30 10.19 13.81 7.89
CA LEU A 30 9.42 14.18 6.71
C LEU A 30 8.06 13.47 6.69
N VAL A 31 8.02 12.19 7.06
CA VAL A 31 6.77 11.42 7.20
C VAL A 31 5.87 12.08 8.25
N ILE A 32 6.40 12.44 9.42
CA ILE A 32 5.64 13.14 10.47
C ILE A 32 5.08 14.47 9.94
N LYS A 33 5.92 15.29 9.29
CA LYS A 33 5.49 16.55 8.69
C LYS A 33 4.38 16.37 7.66
N GLU A 34 4.49 15.37 6.79
CA GLU A 34 3.47 15.08 5.77
C GLU A 34 2.19 14.50 6.37
N MET A 35 2.26 13.73 7.48
CA MET A 35 1.08 13.29 8.22
C MET A 35 0.28 14.48 8.76
N PHE A 36 0.95 15.44 9.40
CA PHE A 36 0.32 16.68 9.84
C PHE A 36 -0.27 17.46 8.66
N THR A 37 0.48 17.59 7.57
CA THR A 37 0.03 18.29 6.35
C THR A 37 -1.25 17.65 5.79
N LEU A 38 -1.29 16.32 5.71
CA LEU A 38 -2.48 15.59 5.25
C LEU A 38 -3.67 15.80 6.19
N ALA A 39 -3.46 15.73 7.50
CA ALA A 39 -4.51 15.96 8.49
C ALA A 39 -5.10 17.38 8.36
N PHE A 40 -4.26 18.41 8.27
CA PHE A 40 -4.69 19.80 8.14
C PHE A 40 -5.35 20.14 6.80
N LEU A 41 -4.91 19.53 5.70
CA LEU A 41 -5.43 19.87 4.36
C LEU A 41 -6.64 19.04 3.95
N ARG A 42 -6.85 17.87 4.53
CA ARG A 42 -7.91 16.94 4.10
C ARG A 42 -8.88 16.57 5.22
N ILE A 43 -8.36 16.19 6.38
CA ILE A 43 -9.20 15.60 7.44
C ILE A 43 -9.90 16.71 8.24
N ILE A 44 -9.12 17.60 8.85
CA ILE A 44 -9.61 18.62 9.77
C ILE A 44 -10.64 19.56 9.12
N PRO A 45 -10.41 20.13 7.91
CA PRO A 45 -11.35 21.08 7.33
C PRO A 45 -12.72 20.45 7.07
N VAL A 46 -12.75 19.21 6.59
CA VAL A 46 -14.00 18.53 6.24
C VAL A 46 -14.75 18.13 7.51
N VAL A 47 -14.05 17.63 8.53
CA VAL A 47 -14.65 17.35 9.86
C VAL A 47 -15.24 18.62 10.46
N LEU A 48 -14.53 19.75 10.40
CA LEU A 48 -15.03 21.03 10.94
C LEU A 48 -16.25 21.54 10.18
N VAL A 49 -16.27 21.43 8.84
CA VAL A 49 -17.43 21.81 8.02
C VAL A 49 -18.65 20.98 8.42
N PHE A 50 -18.52 19.66 8.52
CA PHE A 50 -19.64 18.81 8.94
C PHE A 50 -20.05 19.07 10.39
N ALA A 51 -19.10 19.25 11.31
CA ALA A 51 -19.40 19.56 12.71
C ALA A 51 -20.14 20.89 12.85
N LEU A 52 -19.76 21.92 12.09
CA LEU A 52 -20.44 23.21 12.07
C LEU A 52 -21.87 23.08 11.51
N LEU A 53 -22.05 22.35 10.41
CA LEU A 53 -23.38 22.09 9.83
C LEU A 53 -24.30 21.39 10.83
N VAL A 54 -23.81 20.36 11.52
CA VAL A 54 -24.62 19.67 12.54
C VAL A 54 -24.90 20.57 13.74
N LYS A 55 -23.94 21.39 14.15
CA LYS A 55 -24.13 22.36 15.25
C LYS A 55 -25.24 23.35 14.94
N LEU A 56 -25.29 23.85 13.71
CA LEU A 56 -26.35 24.75 13.25
C LEU A 56 -27.73 24.08 13.27
N LEU A 57 -27.81 22.77 13.04
CA LEU A 57 -29.07 22.02 13.00
C LEU A 57 -29.54 21.52 14.37
N LEU A 58 -28.62 21.10 15.26
CA LEU A 58 -28.95 20.38 16.49
C LEU A 58 -28.63 21.14 17.79
N GLY A 59 -27.87 22.24 17.72
CA GLY A 59 -27.58 23.09 18.89
C GLY A 59 -26.67 22.48 19.97
N ILE A 60 -26.26 21.20 19.87
CA ILE A 60 -25.45 20.50 20.88
C ILE A 60 -24.01 20.31 20.38
N PRO A 61 -22.99 20.99 20.95
CA PRO A 61 -21.65 21.07 20.37
C PRO A 61 -20.90 19.73 20.33
N VAL A 62 -20.95 18.93 21.40
CA VAL A 62 -20.24 17.64 21.47
C VAL A 62 -20.83 16.62 20.50
N LEU A 63 -22.16 16.50 20.50
CA LEU A 63 -22.87 15.62 19.57
C LEU A 63 -22.61 16.03 18.11
N SER A 64 -22.49 17.33 17.85
CA SER A 64 -22.22 17.85 16.51
C SER A 64 -20.85 17.46 15.98
N PHE A 65 -19.82 17.44 16.83
CA PHE A 65 -18.49 16.98 16.43
C PHE A 65 -18.49 15.48 16.11
N ILE A 66 -19.14 14.65 16.93
CA ILE A 66 -19.25 13.20 16.71
C ILE A 66 -19.98 12.90 15.40
N VAL A 67 -21.15 13.51 15.19
CA VAL A 67 -21.92 13.34 13.96
C VAL A 67 -21.15 13.89 12.75
N GLY A 68 -20.45 15.02 12.92
CA GLY A 68 -19.59 15.58 11.88
C GLY A 68 -18.46 14.64 11.46
N LEU A 69 -17.82 13.97 12.41
CA LEU A 69 -16.82 12.95 12.14
C LEU A 69 -17.43 11.74 11.39
N LEU A 70 -18.62 11.29 11.79
CA LEU A 70 -19.32 10.21 11.08
C LEU A 70 -19.65 10.59 9.62
N LEU A 71 -20.13 11.82 9.40
CA LEU A 71 -20.39 12.34 8.05
C LEU A 71 -19.11 12.48 7.23
N PHE A 72 -18.01 12.90 7.84
CA PHE A 72 -16.69 12.92 7.20
C PHE A 72 -16.28 11.51 6.76
N LEU A 73 -16.39 10.52 7.64
CA LEU A 73 -16.08 9.14 7.30
C LEU A 73 -16.90 8.71 6.09
N LEU A 74 -18.21 8.96 6.08
CA LEU A 74 -19.09 8.65 4.94
C LEU A 74 -18.70 9.39 3.64
N TYR A 75 -18.36 10.68 3.73
CA TYR A 75 -17.90 11.47 2.59
C TYR A 75 -16.60 10.93 2.00
N GLU A 76 -15.63 10.62 2.87
CA GLU A 76 -14.35 10.05 2.43
C GLU A 76 -14.56 8.73 1.71
N LEU A 77 -15.55 7.91 2.06
CA LEU A 77 -15.85 6.70 1.28
C LEU A 77 -16.09 7.01 -0.19
N TYR A 78 -16.88 8.04 -0.47
CA TYR A 78 -17.21 8.40 -1.85
C TYR A 78 -16.03 9.08 -2.53
N ALA A 79 -15.37 10.00 -1.83
CA ALA A 79 -14.34 10.85 -2.39
C ALA A 79 -12.94 10.20 -2.47
N LEU A 80 -12.63 9.22 -1.63
CA LEU A 80 -11.29 8.62 -1.51
C LEU A 80 -10.87 7.95 -2.81
N GLU A 81 -11.69 7.06 -3.36
CA GLU A 81 -11.39 6.37 -4.61
C GLU A 81 -11.19 7.35 -5.76
N HIS A 82 -12.07 8.36 -5.87
CA HIS A 82 -11.94 9.38 -6.90
C HIS A 82 -10.65 10.18 -6.73
N TRP A 83 -10.36 10.64 -5.52
CA TRP A 83 -9.13 11.36 -5.19
C TRP A 83 -7.88 10.50 -5.46
N TYR A 84 -7.90 9.23 -5.07
CA TYR A 84 -6.82 8.29 -5.33
C TYR A 84 -6.57 8.12 -6.83
N ARG A 85 -7.59 7.69 -7.58
CA ARG A 85 -7.46 7.36 -8.99
C ARG A 85 -7.18 8.59 -9.87
N LYS A 86 -7.78 9.74 -9.57
CA LYS A 86 -7.72 10.93 -10.43
C LYS A 86 -6.68 11.96 -10.02
N LYS A 87 -6.22 11.97 -8.76
CA LYS A 87 -5.29 13.00 -8.26
C LYS A 87 -4.02 12.42 -7.66
N LEU A 88 -4.12 11.48 -6.74
CA LEU A 88 -2.97 10.99 -5.99
C LEU A 88 -2.11 10.01 -6.81
N LEU A 89 -2.71 8.96 -7.37
CA LEU A 89 -1.98 7.89 -8.05
C LEU A 89 -1.20 8.38 -9.28
N PRO A 90 -1.75 9.23 -10.18
CA PRO A 90 -0.97 9.75 -11.31
C PRO A 90 0.29 10.50 -10.85
N LYS A 91 0.15 11.41 -9.87
CA LYS A 91 1.28 12.16 -9.30
C LYS A 91 2.30 11.26 -8.61
N GLN A 92 1.82 10.21 -7.95
CA GLN A 92 2.70 9.22 -7.32
C GLN A 92 3.51 8.45 -8.38
N LYS A 93 2.88 8.06 -9.50
CA LYS A 93 3.56 7.41 -10.62
C LYS A 93 4.64 8.31 -11.24
N GLU A 94 4.33 9.58 -11.48
CA GLU A 94 5.30 10.58 -11.94
C GLU A 94 6.49 10.70 -10.97
N SER A 95 6.23 10.70 -9.66
CA SER A 95 7.28 10.78 -8.64
C SER A 95 8.14 9.51 -8.62
N ILE A 96 7.53 8.34 -8.78
CA ILE A 96 8.23 7.04 -8.84
C ILE A 96 9.14 7.01 -10.05
N GLU A 97 8.63 7.40 -11.22
CA GLU A 97 9.39 7.47 -12.46
C GLU A 97 10.56 8.45 -12.33
N LEU A 98 10.32 9.64 -11.78
CA LEU A 98 11.37 10.62 -11.54
C LEU A 98 12.49 10.05 -10.68
N VAL A 99 12.16 9.41 -9.55
CA VAL A 99 13.16 8.82 -8.64
C VAL A 99 13.91 7.68 -9.31
N ASN A 100 13.19 6.74 -9.94
CA ASN A 100 13.80 5.59 -10.61
C ASN A 100 14.78 6.00 -11.71
N ASN A 101 14.52 7.13 -12.39
CA ASN A 101 15.37 7.69 -13.42
C ASN A 101 16.49 8.61 -12.89
N MET A 102 16.57 8.87 -11.58
CA MET A 102 17.69 9.63 -11.01
C MET A 102 19.01 8.89 -11.22
N ARG A 103 20.05 9.60 -11.64
CA ARG A 103 21.40 9.02 -11.75
C ARG A 103 22.05 8.95 -10.37
N VAL A 104 22.82 7.90 -10.17
CA VAL A 104 23.73 7.80 -9.03
C VAL A 104 24.96 8.62 -9.42
N GLN A 105 25.05 9.85 -8.94
CA GLN A 105 26.07 10.81 -9.38
C GLN A 105 27.43 10.45 -8.79
N ASP A 106 28.52 10.73 -9.51
CA ASP A 106 29.88 10.47 -9.03
C ASP A 106 30.32 11.46 -7.93
N ASP A 107 29.76 12.67 -7.93
CA ASP A 107 29.97 13.67 -6.88
C ASP A 107 29.10 13.40 -5.64
N ASN A 108 29.70 13.44 -4.45
CA ASN A 108 29.00 13.19 -3.19
C ASN A 108 27.92 14.22 -2.89
N LYS A 109 28.15 15.51 -3.19
CA LYS A 109 27.17 16.58 -2.90
C LYS A 109 25.94 16.43 -3.79
N GLU A 110 26.14 16.11 -5.06
CA GLU A 110 25.03 15.83 -5.97
C GLU A 110 24.28 14.55 -5.59
N LEU A 111 24.99 13.49 -5.18
CA LEU A 111 24.36 12.24 -4.72
C LEU A 111 23.52 12.46 -3.45
N ILE A 112 24.05 13.21 -2.47
CA ILE A 112 23.31 13.64 -1.28
C ILE A 112 22.06 14.43 -1.66
N SER A 113 22.15 15.37 -2.60
CA SER A 113 21.00 16.14 -3.08
C SER A 113 19.93 15.24 -3.71
N ASN A 114 20.33 14.25 -4.51
CA ASN A 114 19.40 13.27 -5.10
C ASN A 114 18.74 12.40 -4.02
N ILE A 115 19.48 11.95 -3.00
CA ILE A 115 18.95 11.19 -1.87
C ILE A 115 17.90 12.00 -1.12
N GLU A 116 18.20 13.27 -0.78
CA GLU A 116 17.26 14.13 -0.05
C GLU A 116 16.00 14.40 -0.88
N LYS A 117 16.15 14.68 -2.17
CA LYS A 117 15.02 14.90 -3.09
C LYS A 117 14.13 13.65 -3.21
N ALA A 118 14.73 12.48 -3.40
CA ALA A 118 14.01 11.23 -3.49
C ALA A 118 13.33 10.87 -2.15
N THR A 119 13.97 11.15 -1.02
CA THR A 119 13.39 10.95 0.32
C THR A 119 12.14 11.79 0.53
N VAL A 120 12.17 13.07 0.12
CA VAL A 120 11.00 13.95 0.20
C VAL A 120 9.83 13.43 -0.64
N LEU A 121 10.09 12.91 -1.84
CA LEU A 121 9.06 12.34 -2.71
C LEU A 121 8.51 11.02 -2.13
N SER A 122 9.39 10.14 -1.63
CA SER A 122 9.02 8.89 -0.97
C SER A 122 8.15 9.14 0.26
N ALA A 123 8.56 10.03 1.18
CA ALA A 123 7.78 10.37 2.38
C ALA A 123 6.37 10.91 2.05
N LYS A 124 6.28 11.81 1.05
CA LYS A 124 4.99 12.33 0.57
C LYS A 124 4.09 11.24 0.02
N GLY A 125 4.64 10.36 -0.79
CA GLY A 125 3.93 9.22 -1.38
C GLY A 125 3.45 8.26 -0.31
N MET A 126 4.36 7.83 0.56
CA MET A 126 4.09 6.91 1.65
C MET A 126 2.93 7.35 2.54
N VAL A 127 2.95 8.59 3.03
CA VAL A 127 1.86 9.09 3.90
C VAL A 127 0.51 9.11 3.18
N LYS A 128 0.47 9.62 1.95
CA LYS A 128 -0.79 9.78 1.21
C LYS A 128 -1.36 8.44 0.74
N ILE A 129 -0.50 7.53 0.30
CA ILE A 129 -0.86 6.18 -0.14
C ILE A 129 -1.21 5.31 1.08
N GLY A 130 -0.45 5.41 2.17
CA GLY A 130 -0.75 4.77 3.46
C GLY A 130 -2.11 5.20 4.03
N TYR A 131 -2.45 6.49 3.94
CA TYR A 131 -3.79 6.98 4.31
C TYR A 131 -4.92 6.31 3.51
N VAL A 132 -4.73 6.08 2.19
CA VAL A 132 -5.71 5.35 1.37
C VAL A 132 -5.89 3.93 1.89
N GLY A 133 -4.81 3.30 2.33
CA GLY A 133 -4.84 2.01 3.01
C GLY A 133 -5.69 2.01 4.28
N LEU A 134 -5.40 2.93 5.19
CA LEU A 134 -6.11 3.07 6.46
C LEU A 134 -7.60 3.37 6.25
N ALA A 135 -7.92 4.30 5.36
CA ALA A 135 -9.31 4.66 5.05
C ALA A 135 -10.07 3.50 4.39
N SER A 136 -9.41 2.76 3.49
CA SER A 136 -10.01 1.56 2.85
C SER A 136 -10.23 0.43 3.86
N TRP A 137 -9.31 0.24 4.81
CA TRP A 137 -9.46 -0.76 5.87
C TRP A 137 -10.58 -0.41 6.84
N GLY A 138 -10.70 0.86 7.23
CA GLY A 138 -11.83 1.35 8.04
C GLY A 138 -13.19 1.02 7.40
N TRP A 139 -13.26 0.97 6.07
CA TRP A 139 -14.48 0.61 5.37
C TRP A 139 -14.78 -0.89 5.37
N GLU A 140 -13.78 -1.75 5.26
CA GLU A 140 -13.97 -3.19 5.44
C GLU A 140 -14.46 -3.50 6.86
N ILE A 141 -13.89 -2.83 7.87
CA ILE A 141 -14.36 -2.94 9.26
C ILE A 141 -15.82 -2.48 9.36
N LEU A 142 -16.16 -1.30 8.82
CA LEU A 142 -17.53 -0.82 8.92
C LEU A 142 -18.51 -1.74 8.18
N PHE A 143 -18.12 -2.29 7.02
CA PHE A 143 -18.91 -3.31 6.34
C PHE A 143 -19.08 -4.56 7.20
N LYS A 144 -18.00 -5.11 7.75
CA LYS A 144 -18.04 -6.26 8.66
C LYS A 144 -18.99 -6.05 9.83
N GLU A 145 -18.93 -4.89 10.50
CA GLU A 145 -19.74 -4.60 11.68
C GLU A 145 -21.21 -4.29 11.33
N THR A 146 -21.47 -3.68 10.17
CA THR A 146 -22.85 -3.38 9.72
C THR A 146 -23.51 -4.55 9.00
N PHE A 147 -22.74 -5.50 8.48
CA PHE A 147 -23.26 -6.63 7.70
C PHE A 147 -24.31 -7.47 8.44
N PRO A 148 -24.15 -7.82 9.74
CA PRO A 148 -25.18 -8.54 10.49
C PRO A 148 -26.50 -7.77 10.63
N LEU A 149 -26.47 -6.44 10.59
CA LEU A 149 -27.69 -5.62 10.63
C LEU A 149 -28.46 -5.67 9.31
N ILE A 150 -27.74 -5.92 8.21
CA ILE A 150 -28.26 -5.94 6.85
C ILE A 150 -28.64 -7.38 6.43
N ALA A 151 -27.95 -8.39 6.94
CA ALA A 151 -28.24 -9.80 6.67
C ALA A 151 -29.43 -10.31 7.50
N LYS A 152 -30.30 -11.12 6.90
CA LYS A 152 -31.42 -11.78 7.60
C LYS A 152 -31.00 -13.04 8.37
N ASN A 153 -29.79 -13.56 8.13
CA ASN A 153 -29.26 -14.78 8.76
C ASN A 153 -27.77 -14.61 9.07
N ASN A 154 -27.36 -14.92 10.31
CA ASN A 154 -26.00 -14.73 10.82
C ASN A 154 -25.01 -15.86 10.45
N ASN A 155 -25.48 -16.95 9.85
CA ASN A 155 -24.62 -18.11 9.47
C ASN A 155 -23.73 -17.85 8.24
N TYR A 156 -23.66 -16.61 7.77
CA TYR A 156 -22.99 -16.28 6.53
C TYR A 156 -21.76 -15.41 6.76
N HIS A 157 -20.64 -15.82 6.14
CA HIS A 157 -19.39 -15.08 6.23
C HIS A 157 -19.31 -14.01 5.13
N TYR A 158 -19.32 -12.72 5.52
CA TYR A 158 -19.18 -11.59 4.60
C TYR A 158 -17.90 -11.66 3.74
N THR A 159 -16.88 -12.40 4.20
CA THR A 159 -15.62 -12.61 3.48
C THR A 159 -15.83 -13.21 2.10
N ASP A 160 -16.86 -14.05 1.90
CA ASP A 160 -17.18 -14.65 0.61
C ASP A 160 -17.69 -13.62 -0.41
N LEU A 161 -18.10 -12.43 0.06
CA LEU A 161 -18.42 -11.29 -0.79
C LEU A 161 -17.19 -10.47 -1.18
N LEU A 162 -16.04 -10.73 -0.56
CA LEU A 162 -14.78 -9.98 -0.75
C LEU A 162 -13.67 -10.82 -1.41
N ILE A 163 -13.97 -12.02 -1.91
CA ILE A 163 -13.03 -12.85 -2.69
C ILE A 163 -13.10 -12.56 -4.20
N GLY A 164 -12.11 -13.05 -4.95
CA GLY A 164 -12.10 -12.92 -6.41
C GLY A 164 -12.03 -11.47 -6.88
N ILE A 165 -11.31 -10.62 -6.15
CA ILE A 165 -11.06 -9.23 -6.52
C ILE A 165 -9.79 -9.18 -7.37
N SER A 166 -9.89 -8.63 -8.58
CA SER A 166 -8.72 -8.39 -9.43
C SER A 166 -7.93 -7.21 -8.87
N ASN A 167 -6.62 -7.41 -8.67
CA ASN A 167 -5.72 -6.42 -8.08
C ASN A 167 -4.26 -6.69 -8.53
N ILE A 168 -3.35 -5.77 -8.21
CA ILE A 168 -1.94 -5.84 -8.60
C ILE A 168 -1.22 -6.99 -7.88
N VAL A 169 -1.70 -7.44 -6.71
CA VAL A 169 -1.16 -8.64 -6.04
C VAL A 169 -1.34 -9.87 -6.92
N LEU A 170 -2.54 -10.06 -7.48
CA LEU A 170 -2.81 -11.15 -8.41
C LEU A 170 -1.94 -11.04 -9.67
N GLU A 171 -1.77 -9.83 -10.23
CA GLU A 171 -0.88 -9.62 -11.38
C GLU A 171 0.57 -10.01 -11.06
N ALA A 172 1.07 -9.65 -9.88
CA ALA A 172 2.42 -9.97 -9.44
C ALA A 172 2.60 -11.47 -9.20
N ASP A 173 1.63 -12.12 -8.53
CA ASP A 173 1.62 -13.57 -8.32
C ASP A 173 1.61 -14.32 -9.66
N GLN A 174 0.78 -13.87 -10.61
CA GLN A 174 0.70 -14.45 -11.95
C GLN A 174 2.01 -14.27 -12.72
N ALA A 175 2.60 -13.07 -12.73
CA ALA A 175 3.87 -12.81 -13.41
C ALA A 175 5.01 -13.67 -12.82
N LEU A 176 5.06 -13.82 -11.49
CA LEU A 176 6.04 -14.69 -10.83
C LEU A 176 5.84 -16.17 -11.22
N TRP A 177 4.59 -16.61 -11.29
CA TRP A 177 4.24 -17.96 -11.75
C TRP A 177 4.66 -18.20 -13.21
N GLU A 178 4.45 -17.22 -14.09
CA GLU A 178 4.86 -17.29 -15.49
C GLU A 178 6.39 -17.41 -15.61
N VAL A 179 7.16 -16.62 -14.85
CA VAL A 179 8.63 -16.74 -14.79
C VAL A 179 9.06 -18.12 -14.28
N ALA A 180 8.38 -18.66 -13.27
CA ALA A 180 8.72 -19.95 -12.67
C ALA A 180 8.51 -21.14 -13.63
N ASN A 181 7.51 -21.04 -14.51
CA ASN A 181 7.10 -22.09 -15.43
C ASN A 181 7.52 -21.85 -16.89
N GLU A 182 8.36 -20.84 -17.15
CA GLU A 182 8.99 -20.64 -18.46
C GLU A 182 10.18 -21.59 -18.63
N ASP A 183 10.18 -22.32 -19.74
CA ASP A 183 11.18 -23.33 -20.07
C ASP A 183 12.33 -22.75 -20.90
N ASP A 184 12.07 -21.73 -21.73
CA ASP A 184 13.11 -21.04 -22.50
C ASP A 184 13.96 -20.14 -21.58
N PRO A 185 15.27 -20.41 -21.42
CA PRO A 185 16.15 -19.62 -20.53
C PRO A 185 16.23 -18.14 -20.90
N ASN A 186 16.24 -17.80 -22.19
CA ASN A 186 16.37 -16.41 -22.64
C ASN A 186 15.09 -15.63 -22.34
N LYS A 187 13.94 -16.24 -22.65
CA LYS A 187 12.63 -15.65 -22.36
C LYS A 187 12.41 -15.51 -20.86
N LYS A 188 12.79 -16.53 -20.09
CA LYS A 188 12.74 -16.51 -18.63
C LYS A 188 13.54 -15.36 -18.04
N GLN A 189 14.75 -15.11 -18.54
CA GLN A 189 15.58 -14.00 -18.09
C GLN A 189 14.92 -12.64 -18.34
N VAL A 190 14.32 -12.44 -19.53
CA VAL A 190 13.59 -11.21 -19.87
C VAL A 190 12.39 -11.02 -18.95
N MET A 191 11.54 -12.05 -18.80
CA MET A 191 10.36 -11.99 -17.93
C MET A 191 10.74 -11.77 -16.46
N TYR A 192 11.83 -12.39 -15.99
CA TYR A 192 12.35 -12.15 -14.64
C TYR A 192 12.79 -10.70 -14.45
N GLN A 193 13.46 -10.12 -15.44
CA GLN A 193 13.89 -8.72 -15.38
C GLN A 193 12.70 -7.75 -15.41
N GLU A 194 11.67 -8.04 -16.21
CA GLU A 194 10.41 -7.28 -16.23
C GLU A 194 9.68 -7.37 -14.88
N PHE A 195 9.58 -8.58 -14.31
CA PHE A 195 9.02 -8.80 -12.98
C PHE A 195 9.75 -7.96 -11.93
N LEU A 196 11.09 -7.99 -11.92
CA LEU A 196 11.89 -7.20 -10.99
C LEU A 196 11.74 -5.69 -11.19
N ASN A 197 11.58 -5.24 -12.43
CA ASN A 197 11.38 -3.82 -12.72
C ASN A 197 10.00 -3.33 -12.24
N LYS A 198 8.96 -4.17 -12.34
CA LYS A 198 7.59 -3.81 -11.95
C LYS A 198 7.31 -4.03 -10.46
N TYR A 199 7.85 -5.09 -9.87
CA TYR A 199 7.48 -5.58 -8.54
C TYR A 199 8.65 -5.73 -7.56
N GLY A 200 9.90 -5.62 -8.04
CA GLY A 200 11.09 -5.90 -7.24
C GLY A 200 11.36 -4.91 -6.10
N SER A 201 10.79 -3.70 -6.15
CA SER A 201 10.97 -2.69 -5.09
C SER A 201 10.17 -2.97 -3.81
N GLN A 202 9.35 -4.02 -3.78
CA GLN A 202 8.56 -4.36 -2.59
C GLN A 202 9.44 -4.64 -1.38
N VAL A 203 9.01 -4.14 -0.23
CA VAL A 203 9.67 -4.30 1.07
C VAL A 203 8.64 -4.68 2.14
N ASP A 204 9.11 -5.37 3.17
CA ASP A 204 8.27 -5.87 4.28
C ASP A 204 8.07 -4.84 5.40
N ASP A 205 8.90 -3.81 5.43
CA ASP A 205 8.96 -2.76 6.44
C ASP A 205 9.26 -1.43 5.75
N MET A 206 8.86 -0.34 6.37
CA MET A 206 9.18 0.99 5.87
C MET A 206 10.68 1.20 5.85
N ASP A 207 11.37 0.83 6.92
CA ASP A 207 12.74 1.23 7.19
C ASP A 207 13.71 0.90 6.03
N LEU A 208 14.46 1.92 5.58
CA LEU A 208 15.38 1.79 4.45
C LEU A 208 16.50 0.79 4.68
N SER A 209 16.75 0.28 5.88
CA SER A 209 17.70 -0.81 6.15
C SER A 209 17.21 -2.17 5.63
N PHE A 210 15.92 -2.32 5.36
CA PHE A 210 15.37 -3.56 4.84
C PHE A 210 15.59 -3.69 3.33
N LYS A 211 16.19 -4.81 2.95
CA LYS A 211 16.37 -5.19 1.54
C LYS A 211 15.01 -5.34 0.86
N THR A 212 14.88 -4.74 -0.31
CA THR A 212 13.76 -4.96 -1.23
C THR A 212 13.78 -6.39 -1.79
N LEU A 213 12.67 -6.81 -2.40
CA LEU A 213 12.57 -8.14 -3.02
C LEU A 213 13.70 -8.37 -4.05
N ARG A 214 14.02 -7.35 -4.85
CA ARG A 214 15.08 -7.38 -5.87
C ARG A 214 16.48 -7.63 -5.30
N GLU A 215 16.72 -7.24 -4.07
CA GLU A 215 18.01 -7.43 -3.38
C GLU A 215 18.12 -8.81 -2.70
N LYS A 216 17.04 -9.60 -2.70
CA LYS A 216 16.96 -10.91 -2.03
C LYS A 216 16.95 -12.05 -3.05
N ALA A 217 18.00 -12.18 -3.86
CA ALA A 217 18.10 -13.20 -4.93
C ALA A 217 17.73 -14.62 -4.46
N LYS A 218 18.32 -15.09 -3.34
CA LYS A 218 18.00 -16.43 -2.78
C LYS A 218 16.53 -16.61 -2.40
N ALA A 219 15.86 -15.55 -1.93
CA ALA A 219 14.45 -15.63 -1.59
C ALA A 219 13.60 -15.69 -2.87
N LEU A 220 13.98 -14.95 -3.92
CA LEU A 220 13.35 -15.01 -5.23
C LEU A 220 13.52 -16.38 -5.88
N ASP A 221 14.72 -16.95 -5.86
CA ASP A 221 14.98 -18.30 -6.36
C ASP A 221 14.06 -19.30 -5.67
N ARG A 222 13.97 -19.22 -4.34
CA ARG A 222 13.07 -20.08 -3.55
C ARG A 222 11.60 -19.86 -3.90
N LEU A 223 11.19 -18.61 -4.14
CA LEU A 223 9.82 -18.31 -4.56
C LEU A 223 9.51 -18.87 -5.95
N LEU A 224 10.45 -18.80 -6.89
CA LEU A 224 10.31 -19.40 -8.21
C LEU A 224 10.19 -20.92 -8.12
N GLU A 225 11.02 -21.58 -7.31
CA GLU A 225 10.90 -23.02 -7.04
C GLU A 225 9.52 -23.40 -6.50
N LEU A 226 9.00 -22.65 -5.53
CA LEU A 226 7.70 -22.90 -4.91
C LEU A 226 6.51 -22.68 -5.87
N ASN A 227 6.71 -21.91 -6.94
CA ASN A 227 5.69 -21.66 -7.97
C ASN A 227 5.80 -22.59 -9.18
N LYS A 228 6.80 -23.49 -9.22
CA LYS A 228 6.95 -24.44 -10.32
C LYS A 228 5.92 -25.56 -10.20
N GLY A 229 5.16 -25.81 -11.27
CA GLY A 229 4.19 -26.92 -11.35
C GLY A 229 2.95 -26.78 -10.46
N VAL A 230 2.75 -25.63 -9.80
CA VAL A 230 1.49 -25.33 -9.09
C VAL A 230 0.46 -24.75 -10.06
N PRO A 231 -0.85 -24.83 -9.76
CA PRO A 231 -1.88 -24.19 -10.58
C PRO A 231 -1.66 -22.68 -10.74
N SER A 232 -1.96 -22.15 -11.93
CA SER A 232 -1.85 -20.71 -12.21
C SER A 232 -2.73 -19.89 -11.27
N PRO A 233 -2.23 -18.77 -10.72
CA PRO A 233 -3.02 -17.82 -9.94
C PRO A 233 -4.32 -17.39 -10.62
N ASN A 234 -4.32 -17.16 -11.94
CA ASN A 234 -5.54 -16.83 -12.68
C ASN A 234 -6.59 -17.96 -12.65
N SER A 235 -6.15 -19.22 -12.76
CA SER A 235 -7.08 -20.36 -12.68
C SER A 235 -7.75 -20.48 -11.30
N GLU A 236 -7.02 -20.18 -10.23
CA GLU A 236 -7.59 -20.12 -8.89
C GLU A 236 -8.47 -18.89 -8.70
N HIS A 237 -8.12 -17.76 -9.34
CA HIS A 237 -8.92 -16.55 -9.34
C HIS A 237 -10.30 -16.77 -9.97
N ASP A 238 -10.38 -17.48 -11.10
CA ASP A 238 -11.65 -17.81 -11.75
C ASP A 238 -12.59 -18.63 -10.84
N LYS A 239 -12.03 -19.58 -10.08
CA LYS A 239 -12.78 -20.34 -9.07
C LYS A 239 -13.32 -19.42 -7.98
N MET A 240 -12.52 -18.45 -7.53
CA MET A 240 -12.96 -17.45 -6.54
C MET A 240 -14.04 -16.51 -7.09
N ILE A 241 -13.95 -16.11 -8.36
CA ILE A 241 -15.00 -15.32 -9.02
C ILE A 241 -16.32 -16.10 -9.06
N LYS A 242 -16.27 -17.39 -9.41
CA LYS A 242 -17.48 -18.24 -9.43
C LYS A 242 -18.11 -18.32 -8.04
N ARG A 243 -17.31 -18.60 -7.01
CA ARG A 243 -17.78 -18.65 -5.60
C ARG A 243 -18.35 -17.30 -5.15
N TYR A 244 -17.74 -16.19 -5.55
CA TYR A 244 -18.26 -14.85 -5.28
C TYR A 244 -19.64 -14.64 -5.92
N LYS A 245 -19.83 -15.02 -7.19
CA LYS A 245 -21.13 -14.89 -7.88
C LYS A 245 -22.23 -15.70 -7.17
N GLU A 246 -21.94 -16.95 -6.85
CA GLU A 246 -22.84 -17.85 -6.11
C GLU A 246 -23.21 -17.28 -4.73
N ALA A 247 -22.21 -16.76 -4.01
CA ALA A 247 -22.43 -16.08 -2.73
C ALA A 247 -23.33 -14.85 -2.93
N LYS A 248 -22.98 -13.95 -3.85
CA LYS A 248 -23.74 -12.72 -4.12
C LYS A 248 -25.21 -13.00 -4.42
N ASP A 249 -25.50 -13.94 -5.32
CA ASP A 249 -26.88 -14.30 -5.68
C ASP A 249 -27.65 -14.87 -4.48
N THR A 250 -26.98 -15.69 -3.66
CA THR A 250 -27.56 -16.21 -2.41
C THR A 250 -27.85 -15.08 -1.41
N PHE A 251 -26.94 -14.12 -1.27
CA PHE A 251 -27.03 -13.01 -0.31
C PHE A 251 -28.08 -11.98 -0.68
N VAL A 252 -28.22 -11.65 -1.97
CA VAL A 252 -29.18 -10.65 -2.46
C VAL A 252 -30.62 -10.97 -2.04
N SER A 253 -30.99 -12.25 -1.99
CA SER A 253 -32.33 -12.67 -1.52
C SER A 253 -32.50 -12.60 0.00
N LYS A 254 -31.39 -12.48 0.75
CA LYS A 254 -31.31 -12.59 2.21
C LYS A 254 -30.88 -11.29 2.89
N VAL A 255 -30.75 -10.19 2.16
CA VAL A 255 -30.51 -8.86 2.73
C VAL A 255 -31.82 -8.13 3.02
N ARG A 256 -31.79 -7.21 3.98
CA ARG A 256 -32.92 -6.35 4.38
C ARG A 256 -33.05 -5.10 3.50
N ILE A 257 -32.00 -4.75 2.76
CA ILE A 257 -31.97 -3.57 1.88
C ILE A 257 -32.27 -3.96 0.42
N PRO A 258 -32.79 -3.04 -0.40
CA PRO A 258 -33.00 -3.27 -1.83
C PRO A 258 -31.71 -3.70 -2.57
N ARG A 259 -31.83 -4.65 -3.50
CA ARG A 259 -30.71 -5.18 -4.31
C ARG A 259 -29.81 -4.09 -4.91
N PRO A 260 -30.33 -3.03 -5.57
CA PRO A 260 -29.46 -2.02 -6.17
C PRO A 260 -28.61 -1.26 -5.14
N ILE A 261 -29.10 -1.11 -3.91
CA ILE A 261 -28.38 -0.45 -2.82
C ILE A 261 -27.29 -1.40 -2.28
N PHE A 262 -27.63 -2.67 -2.08
CA PHE A 262 -26.66 -3.69 -1.68
C PHE A 262 -25.53 -3.85 -2.69
N ASP A 263 -25.86 -3.93 -3.99
CA ASP A 263 -24.87 -4.08 -5.06
C ASP A 263 -23.91 -2.87 -5.08
N LYS A 264 -24.43 -1.64 -4.99
CA LYS A 264 -23.60 -0.43 -4.90
C LYS A 264 -22.69 -0.42 -3.66
N LEU A 265 -23.23 -0.81 -2.51
CA LEU A 265 -22.46 -0.90 -1.26
C LEU A 265 -21.33 -1.92 -1.40
N LEU A 266 -21.66 -3.12 -1.88
CA LEU A 266 -20.72 -4.20 -2.07
C LEU A 266 -19.63 -3.86 -3.07
N ASP A 267 -19.98 -3.31 -4.23
CA ASP A 267 -19.02 -2.86 -5.24
C ASP A 267 -18.08 -1.81 -4.64
N LYS A 268 -18.60 -0.91 -3.81
CA LYS A 268 -17.77 0.09 -3.13
C LYS A 268 -16.79 -0.52 -2.13
N VAL A 269 -17.24 -1.48 -1.33
CA VAL A 269 -16.37 -2.21 -0.38
C VAL A 269 -15.29 -2.97 -1.15
N ARG A 270 -15.66 -3.72 -2.19
CA ARG A 270 -14.72 -4.47 -3.03
C ARG A 270 -13.70 -3.56 -3.71
N SER A 271 -14.12 -2.40 -4.23
CA SER A 271 -13.20 -1.39 -4.78
C SER A 271 -12.21 -0.88 -3.74
N ASN A 272 -12.65 -0.58 -2.51
CA ASN A 272 -11.76 -0.15 -1.44
C ASN A 272 -10.79 -1.26 -1.00
N VAL A 273 -11.24 -2.52 -0.94
CA VAL A 273 -10.35 -3.66 -0.68
C VAL A 273 -9.29 -3.76 -1.78
N ALA A 274 -9.68 -3.66 -3.07
CA ALA A 274 -8.72 -3.66 -4.18
C ALA A 274 -7.69 -2.53 -4.03
N LEU A 275 -8.15 -1.30 -3.74
CA LEU A 275 -7.28 -0.15 -3.52
C LEU A 275 -6.29 -0.38 -2.38
N ARG A 276 -6.73 -0.98 -1.27
CA ARG A 276 -5.86 -1.30 -0.12
C ARG A 276 -4.73 -2.24 -0.51
N GLU A 277 -5.02 -3.25 -1.32
CA GLU A 277 -4.01 -4.20 -1.79
C GLU A 277 -3.06 -3.56 -2.82
N ASP A 278 -3.61 -2.82 -3.78
CA ASP A 278 -2.85 -2.17 -4.84
C ASP A 278 -1.88 -1.10 -4.32
N ARG A 279 -2.27 -0.36 -3.27
CA ARG A 279 -1.48 0.75 -2.74
C ARG A 279 -0.03 0.37 -2.43
N ARG A 280 0.20 -0.87 -1.97
CA ARG A 280 1.52 -1.34 -1.51
C ARG A 280 2.54 -1.35 -2.63
N PHE A 281 2.09 -1.50 -3.88
CA PHE A 281 2.94 -1.43 -5.06
C PHE A 281 3.37 -0.02 -5.44
N TYR A 282 2.85 1.00 -4.76
CA TYR A 282 3.15 2.42 -4.98
C TYR A 282 3.76 3.12 -3.75
N GLU A 283 3.56 2.55 -2.57
CA GLU A 283 3.96 3.14 -1.28
C GLU A 283 5.49 3.13 -1.10
N PHE A 284 6.14 2.03 -1.45
CA PHE A 284 7.59 1.80 -1.25
C PHE A 284 8.37 1.63 -2.57
N SER A 285 7.78 1.96 -3.72
CA SER A 285 8.39 1.64 -5.03
C SER A 285 9.70 2.39 -5.30
N MET A 286 9.92 3.50 -4.59
CA MET A 286 11.12 4.33 -4.67
C MET A 286 12.27 3.77 -3.82
N ASP A 287 11.99 2.86 -2.88
CA ASP A 287 12.92 2.50 -1.81
C ASP A 287 14.13 1.72 -2.34
N TYR A 288 13.95 0.90 -3.37
CA TYR A 288 15.08 0.24 -4.05
C TYR A 288 16.10 1.26 -4.56
N LYS A 289 15.63 2.31 -5.24
CA LYS A 289 16.52 3.32 -5.83
C LYS A 289 17.16 4.19 -4.76
N LEU A 290 16.41 4.57 -3.73
CA LEU A 290 16.93 5.26 -2.54
C LEU A 290 18.03 4.44 -1.87
N ARG A 291 17.79 3.14 -1.65
CA ARG A 291 18.79 2.23 -1.08
C ARG A 291 20.05 2.14 -1.92
N ILE A 292 19.95 2.01 -3.25
CA ILE A 292 21.12 2.02 -4.14
C ILE A 292 21.95 3.29 -3.92
N MET A 293 21.31 4.47 -3.91
CA MET A 293 22.02 5.73 -3.73
C MET A 293 22.69 5.82 -2.35
N LEU A 294 22.01 5.36 -1.29
CA LEU A 294 22.55 5.34 0.07
C LEU A 294 23.74 4.37 0.21
N ILE A 295 23.60 3.15 -0.31
CA ILE A 295 24.66 2.13 -0.27
C ILE A 295 25.88 2.62 -1.06
N GLU A 296 25.67 3.22 -2.23
CA GLU A 296 26.76 3.80 -3.01
C GLU A 296 27.48 4.90 -2.23
N LEU A 297 26.74 5.81 -1.57
CA LEU A 297 27.35 6.83 -0.72
C LEU A 297 28.16 6.18 0.41
N GLY A 298 27.61 5.15 1.09
CA GLY A 298 28.34 4.39 2.12
C GLY A 298 29.63 3.77 1.61
N ASN A 299 29.60 3.15 0.43
CA ASN A 299 30.78 2.54 -0.20
C ASN A 299 31.90 3.56 -0.45
N ARG A 300 31.56 4.77 -0.91
CA ARG A 300 32.54 5.85 -1.14
C ARG A 300 33.18 6.35 0.14
N LEU A 301 32.45 6.29 1.24
CA LEU A 301 32.93 6.67 2.56
C LEU A 301 33.67 5.52 3.27
N GLY A 302 33.76 4.33 2.66
CA GLY A 302 34.37 3.15 3.29
C GLY A 302 33.55 2.59 4.46
N ILE A 303 32.24 2.88 4.50
CA ILE A 303 31.32 2.48 5.56
C ILE A 303 30.56 1.21 5.13
N SER A 304 30.48 0.22 6.01
CA SER A 304 29.71 -1.01 5.73
C SER A 304 28.20 -0.75 5.67
N GLU A 305 27.42 -1.61 5.01
CA GLU A 305 25.95 -1.47 4.94
C GLU A 305 25.31 -1.40 6.35
N GLU A 306 25.76 -2.25 7.28
CA GLU A 306 25.25 -2.26 8.66
C GLU A 306 25.58 -0.95 9.39
N GLU A 307 26.83 -0.49 9.27
CA GLU A 307 27.25 0.76 9.89
C GLU A 307 26.50 1.96 9.29
N LEU A 308 26.29 1.99 7.97
CA LEU A 308 25.54 3.03 7.27
C LEU A 308 24.14 3.24 7.88
N PHE A 309 23.39 2.16 8.12
CA PHE A 309 22.03 2.26 8.67
C PHE A 309 22.00 2.56 10.18
N SER A 310 23.14 2.41 10.87
CA SER A 310 23.30 2.73 12.30
C SER A 310 23.71 4.20 12.56
N LYS A 311 24.14 4.94 11.52
CA LYS A 311 24.48 6.36 11.62
C LYS A 311 23.30 7.26 11.29
N SER A 312 23.28 8.45 11.86
CA SER A 312 22.34 9.50 11.48
C SER A 312 22.67 10.07 10.09
N TRP A 313 21.67 10.65 9.44
CA TRP A 313 21.86 11.35 8.16
C TRP A 313 22.86 12.51 8.28
N LYS A 314 22.92 13.16 9.44
CA LYS A 314 23.89 14.24 9.69
C LYS A 314 25.31 13.69 9.69
N GLU A 315 25.58 12.61 10.41
CA GLU A 315 26.91 11.99 10.44
C GLU A 315 27.37 11.53 9.05
N ILE A 316 26.46 10.98 8.24
CA ILE A 316 26.78 10.58 6.86
C ILE A 316 27.16 11.81 6.01
N LYS A 317 26.42 12.91 6.14
CA LYS A 317 26.74 14.16 5.43
C LYS A 317 28.04 14.78 5.89
N ASP A 318 28.31 14.78 7.19
CA ASP A 318 29.53 15.32 7.76
C ASP A 318 30.76 14.51 7.31
N ALA A 319 30.63 13.18 7.15
CA ALA A 319 31.68 12.32 6.61
C ALA A 319 31.93 12.50 5.10
N ALA A 320 30.96 13.03 4.37
CA ALA A 320 31.02 13.19 2.91
C ALA A 320 31.53 14.56 2.43
N ASN A 321 31.78 15.49 3.36
CA ASN A 321 32.28 16.85 3.09
C ASN A 321 33.77 16.97 3.38
#